data_AF-A0A7T1I6X2-F1
#
_entry.id   AF-A0A7T1I6X2-F1
#
_cell.length_a   1.000
_cell.length_b   1.000
_cell.length_c   1.000
_cell.angle_alpha   90.00
_cell.angle_beta   90.00
_cell.angle_gamma   90.00
#
_symmetry.space_group_name_H-M   'P 1'
#
loop_
_entity.id
_entity.type
_entity.pdbx_description
1 polymer ?
#
loop_
_entity_poly.entity_id
_entity_poly.type
_entity_poly.pdbx_seq_one_letter_code
_entity_poly.pdbx_strand_id
1 'polypeptide(L)'
;MAQLHAHPDQNSIPVVRSLESLRDLDGQSWQVVAYRQGPVGGPLILRLVGYPGKVRLDHPTNLQVVSGRLSWQLADVTLASTALAGDGRAAAAEFDLAPLLADLQQNRPLRLQLRGVFTDLPVPPYVVAEWRSLNDAAEPV
;
A
#
# COMPACT_ATOMS: atom_id res chain seq x y z
N MET A 1 15.56 -3.36 -5.53
CA MET A 1 15.79 -2.27 -6.50
C MET A 1 14.40 -1.79 -6.85
N ALA A 2 14.02 -0.60 -6.40
CA ALA A 2 12.67 -0.09 -6.61
C ALA A 2 12.42 0.09 -8.11
N GLN A 3 11.48 -0.68 -8.66
CA GLN A 3 11.13 -0.60 -10.08
C GLN A 3 10.21 0.60 -10.32
N LEU A 4 10.85 1.73 -10.65
CA LEU A 4 10.21 2.96 -11.13
C LEU A 4 9.40 2.66 -12.40
N HIS A 5 8.10 2.91 -12.36
CA HIS A 5 7.26 2.90 -13.55
C HIS A 5 6.39 4.16 -13.51
N ALA A 6 6.75 5.17 -14.28
CA ALA A 6 5.89 6.31 -14.55
C ALA A 6 4.77 5.83 -15.49
N HIS A 7 3.55 5.66 -14.98
CA HIS A 7 2.37 5.63 -15.85
C HIS A 7 1.93 7.08 -16.01
N PRO A 8 1.80 7.61 -17.24
CA PRO A 8 1.16 8.88 -17.45
C PRO A 8 -0.33 8.70 -17.17
N ASP A 9 -0.73 8.91 -15.92
CA ASP A 9 -2.10 9.26 -15.63
C ASP A 9 -2.37 10.62 -16.28
N GLN A 10 -3.60 10.84 -16.74
CA GLN A 10 -4.02 11.91 -17.67
C GLN A 10 -3.73 13.36 -17.21
N ASN A 11 -3.14 13.53 -16.01
CA ASN A 11 -2.82 14.80 -15.35
C ASN A 11 -1.32 15.10 -15.18
N SER A 12 -0.39 14.31 -15.76
CA SER A 12 1.06 14.59 -15.74
C SER A 12 1.65 14.82 -14.34
N ILE A 13 1.12 14.17 -13.31
CA ILE A 13 1.72 14.21 -11.96
C ILE A 13 2.79 13.12 -11.88
N PRO A 14 4.05 13.44 -11.57
CA PRO A 14 5.07 12.42 -11.35
C PRO A 14 4.69 11.51 -10.18
N VAL A 15 4.88 10.20 -10.38
CA VAL A 15 4.58 9.17 -9.39
C VAL A 15 5.81 8.30 -9.18
N VAL A 16 6.21 8.15 -7.92
CA VAL A 16 7.20 7.16 -7.49
C VAL A 16 6.46 6.00 -6.82
N ARG A 17 6.84 4.76 -7.14
CA ARG A 17 6.15 3.57 -6.60
C ARG A 17 7.10 2.41 -6.31
N SER A 18 6.75 1.65 -5.27
CA SER A 18 7.23 0.29 -5.00
C SER A 18 6.08 -0.67 -5.30
N LEU A 19 6.38 -1.77 -5.99
CA LEU A 19 5.42 -2.81 -6.35
C LEU A 19 6.03 -4.15 -5.99
N GLU A 20 5.36 -4.89 -5.12
CA GLU A 20 5.82 -6.19 -4.65
C GLU A 20 4.68 -7.21 -4.66
N SER A 21 5.02 -8.46 -4.98
CA SER A 21 4.10 -9.60 -4.85
C SER A 21 4.34 -10.32 -3.53
N LEU A 22 3.40 -10.20 -2.58
CA LEU A 22 3.47 -10.87 -1.28
C LEU A 22 2.48 -12.03 -1.22
N ARG A 23 2.70 -12.94 -0.26
CA ARG A 23 1.82 -14.09 -0.03
C ARG A 23 1.35 -14.11 1.42
N ASP A 24 0.05 -14.26 1.62
CA ASP A 24 -0.50 -14.43 2.97
C ASP A 24 -0.28 -15.86 3.51
N LEU A 25 -0.70 -16.10 4.76
CA LEU A 25 -0.60 -17.42 5.38
C LEU A 25 -1.47 -18.50 4.73
N ASP A 26 -2.54 -18.11 4.04
CA ASP A 26 -3.42 -19.02 3.31
C ASP A 26 -2.88 -19.35 1.91
N GLY A 27 -1.72 -18.78 1.55
CA GLY A 27 -1.03 -19.01 0.30
C GLY A 27 -1.53 -18.17 -0.87
N GLN A 28 -2.42 -17.20 -0.63
CA GLN A 28 -2.93 -16.30 -1.67
C GLN A 28 -1.92 -15.19 -1.95
N SER A 29 -1.77 -14.87 -3.24
CA SER A 29 -0.89 -13.81 -3.68
C SER A 29 -1.59 -12.46 -3.68
N TRP A 30 -0.90 -11.45 -3.17
CA TRP A 30 -1.33 -10.06 -3.07
C TRP A 30 -0.32 -9.17 -3.80
N GLN A 31 -0.80 -8.29 -4.66
CA GLN A 31 0.03 -7.19 -5.16
C GLN A 31 -0.05 -6.06 -4.15
N VAL A 32 1.11 -5.59 -3.70
CA VAL A 32 1.24 -4.49 -2.76
C VAL A 32 1.96 -3.36 -3.45
N VAL A 33 1.25 -2.25 -3.64
CA VAL A 33 1.76 -1.09 -4.38
C VAL A 33 1.76 0.12 -3.44
N ALA A 34 2.93 0.54 -2.99
CA ALA A 34 3.09 1.80 -2.28
C ALA A 34 3.49 2.88 -3.29
N TYR A 35 2.82 4.02 -3.29
CA TYR A 35 3.14 5.11 -4.21
C TYR A 35 2.95 6.49 -3.58
N ARG A 36 3.75 7.45 -4.05
CA ARG A 36 3.64 8.88 -3.73
C ARG A 36 3.31 9.64 -5.00
N GLN A 37 2.29 10.50 -4.94
CA GLN A 37 1.95 11.40 -6.03
C GLN A 37 2.49 12.81 -5.74
N GLY A 38 3.06 13.45 -6.76
CA GLY A 38 3.50 14.85 -6.69
C GLY A 38 4.89 15.03 -6.05
N PRO A 39 5.18 16.19 -5.43
CA PRO A 39 6.49 16.50 -4.85
C PRO A 39 6.71 15.83 -3.50
N VAL A 40 7.96 15.81 -3.03
CA VAL A 40 8.36 15.26 -1.71
C VAL A 40 7.42 15.80 -0.62
N GLY A 41 6.94 14.91 0.24
CA GLY A 41 5.89 15.22 1.23
C GLY A 41 4.44 15.16 0.72
N GLY A 42 4.23 14.81 -0.55
CA GLY A 42 2.91 14.52 -1.11
C GLY A 42 2.25 13.26 -0.54
N PRO A 43 0.96 13.00 -0.87
CA PRO A 43 0.21 11.88 -0.33
C PRO A 43 0.88 10.54 -0.64
N LEU A 44 0.95 9.68 0.38
CA LEU A 44 1.54 8.37 0.29
C LEU A 44 0.46 7.31 0.51
N ILE A 45 0.23 6.50 -0.53
CA ILE A 45 -0.87 5.55 -0.56
C ILE A 45 -0.33 4.13 -0.66
N LEU A 46 -0.92 3.23 0.11
CA LEU A 46 -0.70 1.79 0.01
C LEU A 46 -1.93 1.16 -0.66
N ARG A 47 -1.76 0.61 -1.86
CA ARG A 47 -2.77 -0.18 -2.56
C ARG A 47 -2.51 -1.67 -2.38
N LEU A 48 -3.50 -2.39 -1.88
CA LEU A 48 -3.51 -3.85 -1.83
C LEU A 48 -4.45 -4.35 -2.92
N VAL A 49 -3.98 -5.24 -3.79
CA VAL A 49 -4.79 -5.87 -4.85
C VAL A 49 -4.78 -7.37 -4.66
N GLY A 50 -5.94 -7.93 -4.39
CA GLY A 50 -6.18 -9.37 -4.32
C GLY A 50 -6.54 -9.94 -5.69
N TYR A 51 -6.55 -11.27 -5.80
CA TYR A 51 -6.96 -11.93 -7.04
C TYR A 51 -8.48 -11.73 -7.28
N PRO A 52 -8.89 -11.24 -8.47
CA PRO A 52 -10.29 -10.99 -8.79
C PRO A 52 -11.18 -12.23 -8.59
N GLY A 53 -12.37 -12.03 -8.02
CA GLY A 53 -13.38 -13.08 -7.82
C GLY A 53 -13.17 -14.00 -6.62
N LYS A 54 -12.05 -13.86 -5.90
CA LYS A 54 -11.80 -14.57 -4.63
C LYS A 54 -11.97 -13.70 -3.39
N VAL A 55 -11.86 -12.39 -3.57
CA VAL A 55 -11.92 -11.41 -2.48
C VAL A 55 -12.94 -10.34 -2.82
N ARG A 56 -13.77 -10.01 -1.83
CA ARG A 56 -14.62 -8.83 -1.84
C ARG A 56 -14.28 -7.99 -0.62
N LEU A 57 -13.82 -6.77 -0.85
CA LEU A 57 -13.45 -5.84 0.20
C LEU A 57 -14.68 -5.00 0.55
N ASP A 58 -15.14 -5.10 1.80
CA ASP A 58 -16.23 -4.27 2.31
C ASP A 58 -15.65 -2.99 2.91
N HIS A 59 -16.01 -1.85 2.33
CA HIS A 59 -15.48 -0.54 2.71
C HIS A 59 -16.48 0.26 3.57
N PRO A 60 -15.99 1.09 4.52
CA PRO A 60 -14.58 1.26 4.89
C PRO A 60 -14.09 0.13 5.82
N THR A 61 -12.84 -0.30 5.67
CA THR A 61 -12.19 -1.26 6.56
C THR A 61 -10.75 -0.87 6.82
N ASN A 62 -10.38 -0.58 8.07
CA ASN A 62 -9.01 -0.14 8.36
C ASN A 62 -8.01 -1.29 8.20
N LEU A 63 -6.83 -0.98 7.65
CA LEU A 63 -5.73 -1.92 7.60
C LEU A 63 -4.95 -1.86 8.92
N GLN A 64 -4.89 -2.99 9.63
CA GLN A 64 -4.07 -3.13 10.80
C GLN A 64 -2.64 -3.48 10.39
N VAL A 65 -1.66 -2.73 10.89
CA VAL A 65 -0.24 -2.99 10.69
C VAL A 65 0.39 -3.30 12.03
N VAL A 66 1.20 -4.35 12.12
CA VAL A 66 1.87 -4.78 13.34
C VAL A 66 3.36 -4.97 13.08
N SER A 67 4.18 -4.54 14.04
CA SER A 67 5.59 -4.90 14.09
C SER A 67 6.01 -5.11 15.54
N GLY A 68 6.22 -6.37 15.94
CA GLY A 68 6.52 -6.70 17.33
C GLY A 68 5.43 -6.20 18.28
N ARG A 69 5.77 -5.23 19.15
CA ARG A 69 4.85 -4.59 20.10
C ARG A 69 4.17 -3.33 19.57
N LEU A 70 4.55 -2.86 18.38
CA LEU A 70 3.98 -1.66 17.75
C LEU A 70 2.82 -2.04 16.84
N SER A 71 1.81 -1.18 16.79
CA SER A 71 0.61 -1.38 15.99
C SER A 71 0.09 -0.05 15.45
N TRP A 72 -0.30 -0.03 14.18
CA TRP A 72 -0.89 1.13 13.51
C TRP A 72 -2.19 0.73 12.83
N GLN A 73 -3.13 1.67 12.72
CA GLN A 73 -4.33 1.51 11.92
C GLN A 73 -4.27 2.52 10.78
N LEU A 74 -4.21 2.02 9.55
CA LEU A 74 -4.22 2.87 8.37
C LEU A 74 -5.65 3.06 7.89
N ALA A 75 -6.00 4.32 7.65
CA ALA A 75 -7.34 4.71 7.22
C ALA A 75 -7.60 4.20 5.80
N ASP A 76 -8.78 3.63 5.59
CA ASP A 76 -9.27 3.27 4.26
C ASP A 76 -9.64 4.52 3.48
N VAL A 77 -8.95 4.75 2.37
CA VAL A 77 -9.18 5.87 1.44
C VAL A 77 -9.68 5.40 0.07
N THR A 78 -10.09 4.12 -0.04
CA THR A 78 -10.49 3.49 -1.30
C THR A 78 -11.61 4.26 -2.01
N LEU A 79 -12.61 4.72 -1.26
CA LEU A 79 -13.76 5.45 -1.83
C LEU A 79 -13.42 6.89 -2.25
N ALA A 80 -12.29 7.44 -1.80
CA ALA A 80 -11.80 8.74 -2.26
C ALA A 80 -10.99 8.64 -3.57
N SER A 81 -10.60 7.42 -3.96
CA SER A 81 -9.82 7.16 -5.16
C SER A 81 -10.71 7.13 -6.40
N THR A 82 -10.52 8.07 -7.33
CA THR A 82 -11.26 8.08 -8.60
C THR A 82 -11.10 6.77 -9.40
N ALA A 83 -9.97 6.08 -9.23
CA ALA A 83 -9.69 4.81 -9.90
C ALA A 83 -10.47 3.62 -9.31
N LEU A 84 -10.79 3.64 -8.01
CA LEU A 84 -11.40 2.51 -7.30
C LEU A 84 -12.84 2.77 -6.87
N ALA A 85 -13.27 4.01 -6.71
CA ALA A 85 -14.62 4.37 -6.27
C ALA A 85 -15.73 3.82 -7.19
N GLY A 86 -15.42 3.57 -8.47
CA GLY A 86 -16.32 2.95 -9.45
C GLY A 86 -16.04 1.47 -9.73
N ASP A 87 -15.00 0.86 -9.14
CA ASP A 87 -14.65 -0.54 -9.43
C ASP A 87 -15.54 -1.51 -8.65
N GLY A 88 -16.58 -2.01 -9.31
CA GLY A 88 -17.52 -2.98 -8.74
C GLY A 88 -16.91 -4.34 -8.37
N ARG A 89 -15.64 -4.61 -8.74
CA ARG A 89 -14.95 -5.85 -8.34
C ARG A 89 -14.52 -5.83 -6.88
N ALA A 90 -14.32 -4.65 -6.30
CA ALA A 90 -13.83 -4.47 -4.92
C ALA A 90 -12.63 -5.39 -4.61
N ALA A 91 -11.74 -5.58 -5.59
CA ALA A 91 -10.57 -6.45 -5.50
C ALA A 91 -9.32 -5.69 -5.04
N ALA A 92 -9.42 -4.37 -4.93
CA ALA A 92 -8.35 -3.50 -4.48
C ALA A 92 -8.84 -2.55 -3.38
N ALA A 93 -7.98 -2.27 -2.41
CA ALA A 93 -8.18 -1.26 -1.38
C ALA A 93 -6.97 -0.33 -1.30
N GLU A 94 -7.21 0.93 -0.95
CA GLU A 94 -6.19 1.94 -0.72
C GLU A 94 -6.22 2.45 0.72
N PHE A 95 -5.03 2.62 1.28
CA PHE A 95 -4.83 3.06 2.66
C PHE A 95 -3.83 4.22 2.73
N ASP A 96 -4.04 5.14 3.68
CA ASP A 96 -3.08 6.19 3.97
C ASP A 96 -1.85 5.60 4.68
N LEU A 97 -0.71 5.64 4.00
CA LEU A 97 0.55 5.07 4.46
C LEU A 97 1.38 6.07 5.30
N ALA A 98 1.05 7.36 5.24
CA ALA A 98 1.86 8.41 5.86
C ALA A 98 2.03 8.25 7.39
N PRO A 99 0.98 7.94 8.18
CA PRO A 99 1.11 7.79 9.63
C PRO A 99 2.06 6.66 10.04
N LEU A 100 2.09 5.58 9.26
CA LEU A 100 3.01 4.46 9.49
C LEU A 100 4.45 4.91 9.29
N LEU A 101 4.76 5.54 8.16
CA LEU A 101 6.15 5.88 7.84
C LEU A 101 6.70 7.03 8.69
N ALA A 102 5.82 7.92 9.18
CA ALA A 102 6.21 8.98 10.11
C ALA A 102 6.68 8.43 11.47
N ASP A 103 6.06 7.36 11.95
CA ASP A 103 6.39 6.76 13.26
C ASP A 103 7.44 5.63 13.14
N LEU A 104 7.45 4.89 12.02
CA LEU A 104 8.27 3.69 11.85
C LEU A 104 9.77 4.00 11.83
N GLN A 105 10.44 3.60 12.90
CA GLN A 105 11.90 3.61 12.99
C GLN A 105 12.49 2.31 12.40
N GLN A 106 13.51 2.44 11.54
CA GLN A 106 14.23 1.33 10.89
C GLN A 106 13.39 0.53 9.88
N ASN A 107 14.00 -0.44 9.19
CA ASN A 107 13.35 -1.23 8.12
C ASN A 107 12.86 -2.57 8.68
N ARG A 108 12.10 -2.52 9.76
CA ARG A 108 11.64 -3.72 10.48
C ARG A 108 10.58 -4.47 9.67
N PRO A 109 10.50 -5.80 9.79
CA PRO A 109 9.40 -6.55 9.17
C PRO A 109 8.06 -6.06 9.73
N LEU A 110 7.07 -5.98 8.85
CA LEU A 110 5.69 -5.63 9.20
C LEU A 110 4.78 -6.83 8.92
N ARG A 111 3.63 -6.85 9.57
CA ARG A 111 2.53 -7.75 9.25
C ARG A 111 1.28 -6.92 9.04
N LEU A 112 0.66 -7.09 7.88
CA LEU A 112 -0.61 -6.45 7.57
C LEU A 112 -1.74 -7.41 7.93
N GLN A 113 -2.86 -6.88 8.40
CA GLN A 113 -4.07 -7.65 8.68
C GLN A 113 -5.28 -6.83 8.24
N LEU A 114 -6.18 -7.48 7.50
CA LEU A 114 -7.37 -6.85 6.96
C LEU A 114 -8.59 -7.69 7.34
N ARG A 115 -9.45 -7.14 8.20
CA ARG A 115 -10.57 -7.89 8.79
C ARG A 115 -11.48 -8.46 7.71
N GLY A 116 -11.79 -9.75 7.81
CA GLY A 116 -12.63 -10.46 6.85
C GLY A 116 -11.95 -10.84 5.54
N VAL A 117 -10.67 -10.50 5.36
CA VAL A 117 -9.94 -10.66 4.10
C VAL A 117 -8.71 -11.54 4.27
N PHE A 118 -7.74 -11.12 5.09
CA PHE A 118 -6.57 -11.91 5.46
C PHE A 118 -6.13 -11.58 6.88
N THR A 119 -5.59 -12.58 7.58
CA THR A 119 -5.20 -12.44 8.99
C THR A 119 -3.75 -12.01 9.19
N ASP A 120 -2.87 -12.36 8.25
CA ASP A 120 -1.46 -12.03 8.30
C ASP A 120 -0.87 -12.05 6.88
N LEU A 121 -0.46 -10.87 6.40
CA LEU A 121 0.32 -10.70 5.19
C LEU A 121 1.70 -10.16 5.59
N PRO A 122 2.75 -11.01 5.59
CA PRO A 122 4.08 -10.62 6.00
C PRO A 122 4.74 -9.69 4.97
N VAL A 123 5.28 -8.58 5.45
CA VAL A 123 6.03 -7.60 4.65
C VAL A 123 7.51 -7.67 5.02
N PRO A 124 8.38 -8.11 4.10
CA PRO A 124 9.80 -8.21 4.35
C PRO A 124 10.48 -6.85 4.61
N PRO A 125 11.59 -6.82 5.39
CA PRO A 125 12.39 -5.62 5.65
C PRO A 125 12.77 -4.80 4.41
N TYR A 126 13.09 -5.45 3.29
CA TYR A 126 13.50 -4.76 2.07
C TYR A 126 12.35 -3.97 1.44
N VAL A 127 11.12 -4.49 1.50
CA VAL A 127 9.91 -3.81 1.01
C VAL A 127 9.63 -2.55 1.84
N VAL A 128 9.78 -2.68 3.17
CA VAL A 128 9.65 -1.56 4.10
C VAL A 128 10.70 -0.48 3.82
N ALA A 129 11.93 -0.88 3.49
CA ALA A 129 12.98 0.06 3.07
C ALA A 129 12.60 0.82 1.79
N GLU A 130 12.01 0.13 0.81
CA GLU A 130 11.52 0.76 -0.42
C GLU A 130 10.39 1.76 -0.12
N TRP A 131 9.43 1.40 0.72
CA TRP A 131 8.33 2.31 1.09
C TRP A 131 8.84 3.58 1.76
N ARG A 132 9.82 3.46 2.67
CA ARG A 132 10.45 4.62 3.31
C ARG A 132 11.19 5.50 2.33
N SER A 133 11.86 4.90 1.35
CA SER A 133 12.56 5.63 0.29
C SER A 133 11.61 6.45 -0.59
N LEU A 134 10.32 6.09 -0.68
CA LEU A 134 9.34 6.85 -1.46
C LEU A 134 9.13 8.26 -0.91
N ASN A 135 9.25 8.44 0.41
CA ASN A 135 9.05 9.75 1.03
C ASN A 135 10.13 10.75 0.60
N ASP A 136 11.37 10.28 0.47
CA ASP A 136 12.54 11.09 0.16
C ASP A 136 12.92 11.08 -1.33
N ALA A 137 12.32 10.18 -2.12
CA ALA A 137 12.63 10.05 -3.55
C ALA A 137 12.32 11.35 -4.30
N ALA A 138 13.30 11.85 -5.05
CA ALA A 138 13.07 12.95 -5.99
C ALA A 138 12.13 12.51 -7.13
N GLU A 139 11.46 13.48 -7.75
CA GLU A 139 10.64 13.23 -8.93
C GLU A 139 11.50 12.64 -10.06
N PRO A 140 11.04 11.61 -10.79
CA PRO A 140 11.75 11.14 -11.98
C PRO A 140 11.78 12.27 -13.01
N VAL A 141 12.99 12.64 -13.45
CA VAL A 141 13.27 13.65 -14.49
C VAL A 141 12.91 13.17 -15.88
#